data_AF-A0A7C3Q8F5-F1
#
_entry.id   AF-A0A7C3Q8F5-F1
#
_cell.length_a   1.000
_cell.length_b   1.000
_cell.length_c   1.000
_cell.angle_alpha   90.00
_cell.angle_beta   90.00
_cell.angle_gamma   90.00
#
_symmetry.space_group_name_H-M   'P 1'
#
loop_
_entity.id
_entity.type
_entity.pdbx_description
1 polymer ?
#
loop_
_entity_poly.entity_id
_entity_poly.type
_entity_poly.pdbx_seq_one_letter_code
_entity_poly.pdbx_strand_id
1 'polypeptide(L)'
;MKNFGLHIWGDDNFILDHDTINVNHASRPSLLQITQEIREKGYKGPLLLRFPHLIEKQISTLFTTFEKAKKEFHYQGNFQAVFPLKVNQFPNFVESLIDVSKTYNYGLEAGSKAELIIAMTKTPLGAPITVNGFKDKEMISLCFIAAKMGHNITVTIEGLGELETIVQVNREFNDGLKNPITPKIGVRIRLHSAGIGIWAKSGGYSSKFGLTSTELLEAYEMLKKHKLLSHLWMIHFHIGSQMSDIAPLKKALREAGNIYAELKKRGADTLGAINIGGGLAVEYSQHEGKQERNYSLQEFANDVVFLMQEIAKSKGVDEPDIFTESGRYIAASHSVLVAPVLELFSQEYNEKGLRLKKKNPPLIEELNDLYISLSRKHAREYLHDALDHMESLLTLFDLGYIDLEDRSNTEILVNLIIKKSIFLLRDEGTDELKKLQDRIQEKYLVNFSAFQSLPDFWGLAQHFPVMPLDRLDEKPTNPASIWDITCDSDGELAFNRDLPLYLHDIDVSKEEYFLAFFLTGAYQEVLGMKHNLFTHPTEVVIHFDDVGHYSIDKLIEAQNLMDVLDDLDYDTNVMDKTLKYRIEESEHISKEEKRELLGKLYLYLSENSYLKTIQAIEEES
;
A
#
# COMPACT_ATOMS: atom_id res chain seq x y z
N MET A 1 -5.84 -16.17 15.32
CA MET A 1 -4.37 -16.09 15.33
C MET A 1 -4.02 -15.02 16.36
N LYS A 2 -3.45 -15.34 17.53
CA LYS A 2 -3.51 -14.42 18.70
C LYS A 2 -2.83 -13.07 18.44
N ASN A 3 -1.79 -13.03 17.62
CA ASN A 3 -1.01 -11.82 17.38
C ASN A 3 -1.04 -11.33 15.92
N PHE A 4 -2.02 -11.78 15.10
CA PHE A 4 -2.17 -11.35 13.69
C PHE A 4 -0.88 -11.37 12.85
N GLY A 5 0.00 -12.36 13.07
CA GLY A 5 1.26 -12.48 12.34
C GLY A 5 2.28 -11.37 12.60
N LEU A 6 2.15 -10.58 13.66
CA LEU A 6 2.98 -9.39 13.91
C LEU A 6 4.50 -9.68 13.92
N HIS A 7 4.90 -10.88 14.34
CA HIS A 7 6.31 -11.31 14.32
C HIS A 7 6.86 -11.62 12.91
N ILE A 8 6.00 -11.69 11.89
CA ILE A 8 6.33 -12.00 10.50
C ILE A 8 6.56 -10.70 9.73
N TRP A 9 5.56 -9.81 9.75
CA TRP A 9 5.53 -8.58 8.96
C TRP A 9 5.86 -7.32 9.76
N GLY A 10 5.70 -7.35 11.09
CA GLY A 10 5.75 -6.16 11.95
C GLY A 10 7.15 -5.58 12.12
N ASP A 11 8.21 -6.37 11.91
CA ASP A 11 9.62 -5.93 11.95
C ASP A 11 9.97 -5.12 13.23
N ASP A 12 9.39 -5.51 14.38
CA ASP A 12 9.47 -4.80 15.66
C ASP A 12 9.09 -3.30 15.58
N ASN A 13 8.29 -2.89 14.59
CA ASN A 13 7.75 -1.53 14.46
C ASN A 13 6.53 -1.31 15.34
N PHE A 14 5.79 -2.38 15.62
CA PHE A 14 4.61 -2.37 16.48
C PHE A 14 4.69 -3.52 17.48
N ILE A 15 4.06 -3.34 18.63
CA ILE A 15 3.99 -4.32 19.72
C ILE A 15 2.59 -4.39 20.29
N LEU A 16 2.22 -5.55 20.81
CA LEU A 16 1.01 -5.68 21.62
C LEU A 16 1.32 -5.24 23.04
N ASP A 17 0.56 -4.29 23.56
CA ASP A 17 0.57 -3.91 24.97
C ASP A 17 -0.84 -4.13 25.54
N HIS A 18 -0.98 -5.12 26.41
CA HIS A 18 -2.26 -5.60 26.93
C HIS A 18 -3.24 -5.97 25.81
N ASP A 19 -4.27 -5.16 25.62
CA ASP A 19 -5.35 -5.34 24.66
C ASP A 19 -5.18 -4.50 23.39
N THR A 20 -4.18 -3.61 23.30
CA THR A 20 -4.01 -2.71 22.15
C THR A 20 -2.73 -2.96 21.34
N ILE A 21 -2.74 -2.53 20.07
CA ILE A 21 -1.55 -2.44 19.23
C ILE A 21 -0.90 -1.06 19.40
N ASN A 22 0.39 -1.07 19.71
CA ASN A 22 1.15 0.14 20.02
C ASN A 22 2.33 0.29 19.06
N VAL A 23 2.69 1.54 18.79
CA VAL A 23 3.92 1.87 18.08
C VAL A 23 5.10 1.49 18.97
N ASN A 24 6.04 0.69 18.49
CA ASN A 24 7.20 0.26 19.29
C ASN A 24 8.33 1.30 19.26
N HIS A 25 8.02 2.51 19.68
CA HIS A 25 8.98 3.62 19.69
C HIS A 25 8.68 4.60 20.83
N ALA A 26 9.74 5.10 21.48
CA ALA A 26 9.67 6.14 22.49
C ALA A 26 8.61 5.86 23.60
N SER A 27 7.59 6.72 23.76
CA SER A 27 6.49 6.56 24.72
C SER A 27 5.56 5.36 24.45
N ARG A 28 5.69 4.72 23.28
CA ARG A 28 4.90 3.57 22.83
C ARG A 28 3.38 3.79 22.86
N PRO A 29 2.88 4.88 22.23
CA PRO A 29 1.46 5.15 22.21
C PRO A 29 0.68 4.04 21.49
N SER A 30 -0.53 3.76 21.97
CA SER A 30 -1.44 2.86 21.26
C SER A 30 -1.99 3.57 20.02
N LEU A 31 -2.21 2.80 18.95
CA LEU A 31 -2.86 3.34 17.76
C LEU A 31 -4.29 3.79 18.08
N LEU A 32 -4.97 3.10 19.00
CA LEU A 32 -6.30 3.50 19.48
C LEU A 32 -6.28 4.88 20.13
N GLN A 33 -5.31 5.17 21.00
CA GLN A 33 -5.18 6.48 21.65
C GLN A 33 -4.98 7.59 20.62
N ILE A 34 -4.06 7.38 19.67
CA ILE A 34 -3.81 8.35 18.58
C ILE A 34 -5.08 8.59 17.77
N THR A 35 -5.79 7.52 17.41
CA THR A 35 -7.06 7.60 16.66
C THR A 35 -8.11 8.38 17.44
N GLN A 36 -8.30 8.12 18.74
CA GLN A 36 -9.26 8.82 19.59
C GLN A 36 -8.92 10.31 19.70
N GLU A 37 -7.66 10.69 19.94
CA GLU A 37 -7.24 12.09 20.02
C GLU A 37 -7.47 12.88 18.71
N ILE A 38 -7.38 12.21 17.56
CA ILE A 38 -7.70 12.82 16.25
C ILE A 38 -9.22 12.98 16.10
N ARG A 39 -10.00 11.98 16.48
CA ARG A 39 -11.47 12.00 16.42
C ARG A 39 -12.07 13.06 17.35
N GLU A 40 -11.51 13.25 18.54
CA GLU A 40 -11.90 14.29 19.49
C GLU A 40 -11.72 15.70 18.93
N LYS A 41 -10.81 15.89 17.96
CA LYS A 41 -10.62 17.15 17.23
C LYS A 41 -11.64 17.35 16.09
N GLY A 42 -12.54 16.39 15.86
CA GLY A 42 -13.60 16.43 14.84
C GLY A 42 -13.35 15.55 13.61
N TYR A 43 -12.22 14.84 13.53
CA TYR A 43 -11.85 14.06 12.34
C TYR A 43 -12.26 12.57 12.49
N LYS A 44 -13.51 12.25 12.12
CA LYS A 44 -14.16 10.95 12.42
C LYS A 44 -14.17 9.91 11.27
N GLY A 45 -13.62 10.21 10.10
CA GLY A 45 -13.53 9.28 8.96
C GLY A 45 -12.38 8.26 9.07
N PRO A 46 -12.05 7.56 7.98
CA PRO A 46 -10.78 6.84 7.90
C PRO A 46 -9.59 7.80 8.03
N LEU A 47 -8.54 7.34 8.69
CA LEU A 47 -7.34 8.11 9.00
C LEU A 47 -6.10 7.40 8.44
N LEU A 48 -5.25 8.15 7.75
CA LEU A 48 -3.93 7.68 7.32
C LEU A 48 -2.86 8.23 8.27
N LEU A 49 -2.30 7.35 9.10
CA LEU A 49 -1.28 7.70 10.09
C LEU A 49 0.11 7.48 9.51
N ARG A 50 0.96 8.51 9.51
CA ARG A 50 2.35 8.45 9.03
C ARG A 50 3.34 8.53 10.19
N PHE A 51 4.37 7.70 10.15
CA PHE A 51 5.39 7.59 11.19
C PHE A 51 6.80 7.80 10.61
N PRO A 52 7.31 9.05 10.59
CA PRO A 52 8.64 9.36 10.03
C PRO A 52 9.79 8.56 10.65
N HIS A 53 9.72 8.24 11.94
CA HIS A 53 10.75 7.41 12.61
C HIS A 53 10.86 6.00 12.02
N LEU A 54 9.78 5.45 11.41
CA LEU A 54 9.83 4.17 10.70
C LEU A 54 10.54 4.31 9.35
N ILE A 55 10.41 5.45 8.68
CA ILE A 55 11.21 5.77 7.48
C ILE A 55 12.69 5.79 7.87
N GLU A 56 13.04 6.49 8.95
CA GLU A 56 14.40 6.56 9.48
C GLU A 56 14.95 5.17 9.84
N LYS A 57 14.14 4.34 10.50
CA LYS A 57 14.50 2.95 10.83
C LYS A 57 14.80 2.14 9.57
N GLN A 58 13.98 2.22 8.52
CA GLN A 58 14.23 1.48 7.28
C GLN A 58 15.50 1.95 6.55
N ILE A 59 15.74 3.26 6.52
CA ILE A 59 16.96 3.84 5.93
C ILE A 59 18.20 3.40 6.73
N SER A 60 18.20 3.61 8.04
CA SER A 60 19.34 3.25 8.90
C SER A 60 19.64 1.75 8.84
N THR A 61 18.61 0.90 8.79
CA THR A 61 18.74 -0.55 8.66
C THR A 61 19.34 -0.94 7.30
N LEU A 62 18.88 -0.33 6.21
CA LEU A 62 19.44 -0.53 4.86
C LEU A 62 20.93 -0.17 4.82
N PHE A 63 21.29 1.05 5.22
CA PHE A 63 22.67 1.53 5.19
C PHE A 63 23.58 0.71 6.12
N THR A 64 23.14 0.43 7.35
CA THR A 64 23.93 -0.35 8.30
C THR A 64 24.19 -1.76 7.79
N THR A 65 23.20 -2.39 7.14
CA THR A 65 23.33 -3.74 6.61
C THR A 65 24.31 -3.81 5.44
N PHE A 66 24.27 -2.82 4.53
CA PHE A 66 25.24 -2.71 3.45
C PHE A 66 26.65 -2.37 3.96
N GLU A 67 26.78 -1.47 4.92
CA GLU A 67 28.08 -1.16 5.53
C GLU A 67 28.69 -2.36 6.27
N LYS A 68 27.85 -3.18 6.92
CA LYS A 68 28.30 -4.44 7.52
C LYS A 68 28.78 -5.43 6.46
N ALA A 69 28.03 -5.62 5.38
CA ALA A 69 28.43 -6.47 4.27
C ALA A 69 29.75 -5.99 3.63
N LYS A 70 29.89 -4.68 3.39
CA LYS A 70 31.14 -4.09 2.87
C LYS A 70 32.33 -4.36 3.79
N LYS A 71 32.17 -4.21 5.10
CA LYS A 71 33.22 -4.51 6.08
C LYS A 71 33.61 -5.98 6.08
N GLU A 72 32.61 -6.88 6.03
CA GLU A 72 32.81 -8.34 6.00
C GLU A 72 33.62 -8.79 4.78
N PHE A 73 33.29 -8.25 3.60
CA PHE A 73 33.98 -8.60 2.36
C PHE A 73 35.18 -7.68 2.04
N HIS A 74 35.50 -6.69 2.88
CA HIS A 74 36.53 -5.68 2.59
C HIS A 74 36.31 -4.92 1.27
N TYR A 75 35.06 -4.59 0.97
CA TYR A 75 34.66 -3.86 -0.22
C TYR A 75 35.11 -2.39 -0.15
N GLN A 76 35.71 -1.90 -1.24
CA GLN A 76 36.31 -0.56 -1.37
C GLN A 76 35.35 0.47 -1.95
N GLY A 77 34.37 0.05 -2.75
CA GLY A 77 33.35 0.95 -3.31
C GLY A 77 32.39 1.48 -2.23
N ASN A 78 31.74 2.61 -2.50
CA ASN A 78 30.76 3.20 -1.60
C ASN A 78 29.38 2.54 -1.78
N PHE A 79 28.52 2.73 -0.78
CA PHE A 79 27.10 2.41 -0.89
C PHE A 79 26.30 3.71 -0.88
N GLN A 80 25.37 3.85 -1.81
CA GLN A 80 24.43 4.96 -1.88
C GLN A 80 23.02 4.43 -2.15
N ALA A 81 22.02 5.19 -1.71
CA ALA A 81 20.63 4.90 -1.96
C ALA A 81 19.92 6.14 -2.51
N VAL A 82 18.98 5.91 -3.42
CA VAL A 82 18.07 6.93 -3.94
C VAL A 82 16.64 6.44 -3.76
N PHE A 83 15.71 7.36 -3.50
CA PHE A 83 14.31 7.00 -3.31
C PHE A 83 13.56 7.27 -4.61
N PRO A 84 13.00 6.23 -5.26
CA PRO A 84 12.21 6.42 -6.46
C PRO A 84 10.86 7.05 -6.12
N LEU A 85 10.68 8.31 -6.54
CA LEU A 85 9.50 9.13 -6.25
C LEU A 85 8.20 8.44 -6.69
N LYS A 86 8.24 7.63 -7.77
CA LYS A 86 7.11 6.82 -8.26
C LYS A 86 6.41 5.97 -7.20
N VAL A 87 7.08 5.66 -6.09
CA VAL A 87 6.53 4.86 -4.99
C VAL A 87 5.64 5.69 -4.08
N ASN A 88 6.03 6.93 -3.77
CA ASN A 88 5.26 7.88 -2.97
C ASN A 88 5.79 9.31 -3.18
N GLN A 89 5.02 10.17 -3.87
CA GLN A 89 5.35 11.58 -4.10
C GLN A 89 4.69 12.56 -3.11
N PHE A 90 3.90 12.07 -2.16
CA PHE A 90 3.10 12.94 -1.29
C PHE A 90 4.01 13.81 -0.41
N PRO A 91 3.72 15.11 -0.24
CA PRO A 91 4.59 16.03 0.49
C PRO A 91 4.88 15.56 1.92
N ASN A 92 3.87 15.06 2.64
CA ASN A 92 4.03 14.56 4.01
C ASN A 92 4.97 13.35 4.10
N PHE A 93 5.11 12.56 3.04
CA PHE A 93 6.12 11.51 2.94
C PHE A 93 7.49 12.06 2.50
N VAL A 94 7.55 12.77 1.36
CA VAL A 94 8.81 13.22 0.75
C VAL A 94 9.57 14.18 1.67
N GLU A 95 8.89 15.10 2.35
CA GLU A 95 9.53 16.00 3.31
C GLU A 95 10.08 15.23 4.51
N SER A 96 9.29 14.32 5.07
CA SER A 96 9.71 13.45 6.17
C SER A 96 10.93 12.61 5.78
N LEU A 97 10.92 12.02 4.58
CA LEU A 97 12.03 11.26 4.02
C LEU A 97 13.31 12.09 3.95
N ILE A 98 13.24 13.31 3.40
CA ILE A 98 14.40 14.20 3.29
C ILE A 98 14.88 14.64 4.68
N ASP A 99 13.96 14.91 5.61
CA ASP A 99 14.31 15.34 6.95
C ASP A 99 15.06 14.26 7.74
N VAL A 100 14.59 13.01 7.72
CA VAL A 100 15.22 11.90 8.46
C VAL A 100 16.49 11.37 7.77
N SER A 101 16.68 11.66 6.48
CA SER A 101 17.79 11.11 5.69
C SER A 101 19.00 12.04 5.54
N LYS A 102 18.99 13.21 6.18
CA LYS A 102 20.06 14.24 6.10
C LYS A 102 21.48 13.69 6.34
N THR A 103 21.62 12.69 7.21
CA THR A 103 22.92 12.09 7.56
C THR A 103 23.38 10.99 6.61
N TYR A 104 22.51 10.48 5.74
CA TYR A 104 22.78 9.32 4.87
C TYR A 104 23.14 9.71 3.42
N ASN A 105 23.19 11.02 3.11
CA ASN A 105 23.33 11.52 1.73
C ASN A 105 22.35 10.84 0.76
N TYR A 106 21.12 10.59 1.25
CA TYR A 106 20.10 9.84 0.53
C TYR A 106 19.55 10.70 -0.60
N GLY A 107 19.51 10.15 -1.82
CA GLY A 107 19.08 10.88 -3.01
C GLY A 107 17.63 10.61 -3.43
N LEU A 108 17.21 11.26 -4.52
CA LEU A 108 15.90 11.02 -5.14
C LEU A 108 16.06 10.52 -6.57
N GLU A 109 15.18 9.61 -6.98
CA GLU A 109 15.05 9.16 -8.35
C GLU A 109 13.75 9.70 -8.96
N ALA A 110 13.85 10.17 -10.20
CA ALA A 110 12.73 10.70 -10.96
C ALA A 110 12.55 9.93 -12.28
N GLY A 111 11.33 9.46 -12.54
CA GLY A 111 10.95 8.79 -13.78
C GLY A 111 10.19 9.68 -14.77
N SER A 112 9.90 10.94 -14.41
CA SER A 112 9.15 11.89 -15.23
C SER A 112 9.59 13.34 -15.02
N LYS A 113 9.13 14.27 -15.88
CA LYS A 113 9.39 15.71 -15.75
C LYS A 113 8.90 16.26 -14.40
N ALA A 114 7.68 15.91 -13.98
CA ALA A 114 7.10 16.39 -12.73
C ALA A 114 7.89 15.91 -11.51
N GLU A 115 8.24 14.63 -11.48
CA GLU A 115 9.10 14.06 -10.44
C GLU A 115 10.49 14.69 -10.43
N LEU A 116 11.05 15.03 -11.59
CA LEU A 116 12.33 15.72 -11.67
C LEU A 116 12.27 17.12 -11.02
N ILE A 117 11.15 17.86 -11.17
CA ILE A 117 10.97 19.13 -10.46
C ILE A 117 10.92 18.92 -8.94
N ILE A 118 10.23 17.88 -8.46
CA ILE A 118 10.23 17.52 -7.03
C ILE A 118 11.66 17.20 -6.59
N ALA A 119 12.39 16.37 -7.33
CA ALA A 119 13.76 15.98 -7.01
C ALA A 119 14.70 17.20 -6.96
N MET A 120 14.62 18.12 -7.94
CA MET A 120 15.42 19.34 -7.99
C MET A 120 15.13 20.28 -6.81
N THR A 121 13.90 20.32 -6.31
CA THR A 121 13.51 21.24 -5.23
C THR A 121 13.74 20.66 -3.84
N LYS A 122 13.66 19.34 -3.68
CA LYS A 122 13.72 18.66 -2.38
C LYS A 122 15.08 18.01 -2.08
N THR A 123 15.87 17.62 -3.08
CA THR A 123 17.16 16.95 -2.86
C THR A 123 18.24 17.95 -2.42
N PRO A 124 18.90 17.75 -1.27
CA PRO A 124 20.03 18.59 -0.86
C PRO A 124 21.18 18.57 -1.88
N LEU A 125 21.90 19.68 -2.02
CA LEU A 125 23.09 19.72 -2.88
C LEU A 125 24.14 18.69 -2.40
N GLY A 126 24.70 17.92 -3.34
CA GLY A 126 25.62 16.82 -3.07
C GLY A 126 24.97 15.44 -3.07
N ALA A 127 23.72 15.33 -2.59
CA ALA A 127 22.96 14.08 -2.66
C ALA A 127 22.62 13.74 -4.13
N PRO A 128 22.63 12.45 -4.50
CA PRO A 128 22.44 12.04 -5.87
C PRO A 128 21.01 12.26 -6.35
N ILE A 129 20.85 12.70 -7.60
CA ILE A 129 19.59 12.63 -8.35
C ILE A 129 19.80 11.67 -9.51
N THR A 130 19.00 10.61 -9.59
CA THR A 130 18.97 9.73 -10.78
C THR A 130 17.72 9.99 -11.59
N VAL A 131 17.84 9.96 -12.92
CA VAL A 131 16.72 10.24 -13.83
C VAL A 131 16.54 9.08 -14.80
N ASN A 132 15.45 8.34 -14.66
CA ASN A 132 15.05 7.24 -15.52
C ASN A 132 13.82 7.61 -16.37
N GLY A 133 13.19 6.62 -17.03
CA GLY A 133 11.99 6.81 -17.86
C GLY A 133 12.30 7.36 -19.26
N PHE A 134 11.28 7.51 -20.11
CA PHE A 134 11.46 8.09 -21.44
C PHE A 134 11.73 9.59 -21.35
N LYS A 135 12.80 10.03 -22.01
CA LYS A 135 13.26 11.42 -21.94
C LYS A 135 13.19 12.09 -23.29
N ASP A 136 12.38 13.13 -23.38
CA ASP A 136 12.43 14.08 -24.49
C ASP A 136 13.52 15.15 -24.28
N LYS A 137 13.66 16.05 -25.26
CA LYS A 137 14.64 17.14 -25.21
C LYS A 137 14.42 18.07 -24.02
N GLU A 138 13.17 18.33 -23.65
CA GLU A 138 12.85 19.21 -22.52
C GLU A 138 13.30 18.60 -21.19
N MET A 139 13.02 17.31 -20.96
CA MET A 139 13.45 16.61 -19.75
C MET A 139 14.98 16.54 -19.65
N ILE A 140 15.66 16.29 -20.77
CA ILE A 140 17.14 16.32 -20.81
C ILE A 140 17.65 17.74 -20.52
N SER A 141 17.01 18.78 -21.06
CA SER A 141 17.37 20.18 -20.80
C SER A 141 17.21 20.53 -19.31
N LEU A 142 16.14 20.05 -18.65
CA LEU A 142 15.98 20.18 -17.19
C LEU A 142 17.13 19.52 -16.43
N CYS A 143 17.63 18.37 -16.90
CA CYS A 143 18.79 17.72 -16.27
C CYS A 143 20.07 18.57 -16.38
N PHE A 144 20.28 19.26 -17.52
CA PHE A 144 21.39 20.20 -17.66
C PHE A 144 21.22 21.44 -16.77
N ILE A 145 19.99 21.93 -16.60
CA ILE A 145 19.68 23.01 -15.66
C ILE A 145 20.02 22.57 -14.23
N ALA A 146 19.55 21.39 -13.81
CA ALA A 146 19.86 20.83 -12.49
C ALA A 146 21.37 20.67 -12.25
N ALA A 147 22.12 20.19 -13.26
CA ALA A 147 23.58 20.12 -13.17
C ALA A 147 24.22 21.50 -13.00
N LYS A 148 23.75 22.52 -13.74
CA LYS A 148 24.23 23.91 -13.61
C LYS A 148 23.81 24.58 -12.29
N MET A 149 22.73 24.11 -11.66
CA MET A 149 22.34 24.49 -10.28
C MET A 149 23.26 23.87 -9.22
N GLY A 150 24.11 22.90 -9.59
CA GLY A 150 25.05 22.23 -8.69
C GLY A 150 24.57 20.87 -8.17
N HIS A 151 23.45 20.33 -8.67
CA HIS A 151 23.01 18.99 -8.26
C HIS A 151 23.95 17.91 -8.79
N ASN A 152 24.13 16.86 -7.98
CA ASN A 152 24.81 15.63 -8.38
C ASN A 152 23.85 14.73 -9.18
N ILE A 153 23.56 15.13 -10.41
CA ILE A 153 22.55 14.49 -11.26
C ILE A 153 23.17 13.51 -12.27
N THR A 154 22.54 12.34 -12.41
CA THR A 154 22.85 11.31 -13.41
C THR A 154 21.65 11.04 -14.30
N VAL A 155 21.81 11.27 -15.60
CA VAL A 155 20.80 11.00 -16.62
C VAL A 155 21.01 9.61 -17.17
N THR A 156 20.11 8.68 -16.85
CA THR A 156 20.21 7.29 -17.31
C THR A 156 19.53 7.14 -18.66
N ILE A 157 20.28 6.84 -19.72
CA ILE A 157 19.69 6.60 -21.04
C ILE A 157 19.00 5.22 -21.09
N GLU A 158 17.82 5.18 -21.70
CA GLU A 158 17.06 3.95 -21.96
C GLU A 158 17.12 3.51 -23.43
N GLY A 159 17.59 4.39 -24.32
CA GLY A 159 17.74 4.17 -25.75
C GLY A 159 18.79 5.09 -26.40
N LEU A 160 19.29 4.72 -27.58
CA LEU A 160 20.32 5.48 -28.29
C LEU A 160 19.88 6.90 -28.70
N GLY A 161 18.60 7.07 -29.08
CA GLY A 161 18.06 8.39 -29.42
C GLY A 161 18.10 9.40 -28.26
N GLU A 162 18.00 8.93 -27.02
CA GLU A 162 18.17 9.81 -25.85
C GLU A 162 19.62 10.29 -25.74
N LEU A 163 20.60 9.44 -26.05
CA LEU A 163 22.01 9.83 -26.05
C LEU A 163 22.33 10.82 -27.18
N GLU A 164 21.74 10.66 -28.36
CA GLU A 164 21.82 11.66 -29.44
C GLU A 164 21.26 13.02 -28.96
N THR A 165 20.14 13.00 -28.24
CA THR A 165 19.53 14.19 -27.66
C THR A 165 20.42 14.82 -26.59
N ILE A 166 21.06 14.02 -25.72
CA ILE A 166 22.07 14.50 -24.76
C ILE A 166 23.23 15.19 -25.49
N VAL A 167 23.74 14.62 -26.59
CA VAL A 167 24.79 15.24 -27.40
C VAL A 167 24.34 16.58 -27.97
N GLN A 168 23.11 16.66 -28.47
CA GLN A 168 22.52 17.90 -28.97
C GLN A 168 22.43 18.96 -27.86
N VAL A 169 21.75 18.63 -26.76
CA VAL A 169 21.55 19.56 -25.63
C VAL A 169 22.90 19.98 -25.03
N ASN A 170 23.86 19.07 -24.94
CA ASN A 170 25.21 19.39 -24.46
C ASN A 170 25.88 20.48 -25.29
N ARG A 171 25.73 20.44 -26.62
CA ARG A 171 26.25 21.50 -27.49
C ARG A 171 25.53 22.82 -27.23
N GLU A 172 24.19 22.79 -27.17
CA GLU A 172 23.37 23.98 -26.96
C GLU A 172 23.66 24.67 -25.61
N PHE A 173 23.82 23.90 -24.53
CA PHE A 173 24.03 24.42 -23.16
C PHE A 173 25.47 24.81 -22.83
N ASN A 174 26.43 24.36 -23.64
CA ASN A 174 27.86 24.59 -23.38
C ASN A 174 28.60 25.31 -24.52
N ASP A 175 27.90 25.74 -25.58
CA ASP A 175 28.51 26.52 -26.64
C ASP A 175 29.10 27.84 -26.10
N GLY A 176 30.32 28.15 -26.52
CA GLY A 176 31.05 29.35 -26.09
C GLY A 176 31.45 29.41 -24.60
N LEU A 177 31.15 28.39 -23.78
CA LEU A 177 31.50 28.39 -22.35
C LEU A 177 32.94 27.94 -22.11
N LYS A 178 33.65 28.66 -21.24
CA LYS A 178 35.02 28.29 -20.80
C LYS A 178 35.03 27.03 -19.95
N ASN A 179 34.02 26.86 -19.09
CA ASN A 179 33.86 25.72 -18.19
C ASN A 179 32.50 25.06 -18.47
N PRO A 180 32.43 24.09 -19.41
CA PRO A 180 31.21 23.37 -19.71
C PRO A 180 30.75 22.56 -18.50
N ILE A 181 29.44 22.51 -18.26
CA ILE A 181 28.83 21.68 -17.21
C ILE A 181 27.87 20.73 -17.90
N THR A 182 28.11 19.44 -17.69
CA THR A 182 27.36 18.34 -18.28
C THR A 182 26.96 17.39 -17.15
N PRO A 183 25.70 16.94 -17.07
CA PRO A 183 25.30 15.94 -16.08
C PRO A 183 26.05 14.63 -16.29
N LYS A 184 26.15 13.80 -15.25
CA LYS A 184 26.64 12.43 -15.40
C LYS A 184 25.70 11.64 -16.30
N ILE A 185 26.25 10.69 -17.05
CA ILE A 185 25.49 9.80 -17.93
C ILE A 185 25.49 8.40 -17.32
N GLY A 186 24.30 7.88 -17.11
CA GLY A 186 24.05 6.48 -16.80
C GLY A 186 23.56 5.73 -18.04
N VAL A 187 23.75 4.42 -18.09
CA VAL A 187 23.16 3.57 -19.15
C VAL A 187 22.33 2.46 -18.52
N ARG A 188 21.05 2.38 -18.89
CA ARG A 188 20.22 1.25 -18.48
C ARG A 188 20.55 0.05 -19.37
N ILE A 189 20.95 -1.07 -18.78
CA ILE A 189 21.29 -2.29 -19.52
C ILE A 189 20.09 -3.24 -19.56
N ARG A 190 19.90 -3.90 -20.71
CA ARG A 190 18.88 -4.95 -20.87
C ARG A 190 19.51 -6.30 -20.56
N LEU A 191 19.06 -6.91 -19.47
CA LEU A 191 19.54 -8.22 -19.04
C LEU A 191 18.85 -9.34 -19.83
N HIS A 192 19.58 -10.41 -20.15
CA HIS A 192 19.00 -11.67 -20.62
C HIS A 192 18.28 -12.41 -19.50
N SER A 193 18.73 -12.20 -18.26
CA SER A 193 18.08 -12.73 -17.06
C SER A 193 16.77 -11.98 -16.78
N ALA A 194 15.65 -12.70 -16.77
CA ALA A 194 14.33 -12.15 -16.45
C ALA A 194 13.98 -12.34 -14.96
N GLY A 195 13.13 -11.45 -14.42
CA GLY A 195 12.45 -11.67 -13.15
C GLY A 195 11.39 -12.77 -13.24
N ILE A 196 10.95 -13.28 -12.09
CA ILE A 196 9.87 -14.28 -11.98
C ILE A 196 8.61 -13.57 -11.43
N GLY A 197 7.41 -14.02 -11.83
CA GLY A 197 6.14 -13.55 -11.27
C GLY A 197 5.46 -12.43 -12.07
N ILE A 198 4.48 -11.77 -11.43
CA ILE A 198 3.62 -10.73 -12.04
C ILE A 198 4.44 -9.56 -12.60
N TRP A 199 5.58 -9.27 -11.97
CA TRP A 199 6.48 -8.17 -12.32
C TRP A 199 7.53 -8.51 -13.39
N ALA A 200 7.52 -9.73 -13.96
CA ALA A 200 8.52 -10.19 -14.92
C ALA A 200 8.62 -9.31 -16.18
N LYS A 201 7.55 -8.58 -16.55
CA LYS A 201 7.52 -7.69 -17.74
C LYS A 201 8.47 -6.49 -17.62
N SER A 202 8.89 -6.12 -16.40
CA SER A 202 9.78 -4.98 -16.14
C SER A 202 11.27 -5.29 -16.32
N GLY A 203 11.64 -6.57 -16.55
CA GLY A 203 13.01 -7.03 -16.75
C GLY A 203 13.14 -8.09 -17.85
N GLY A 204 14.36 -8.54 -18.15
CA GLY A 204 14.63 -9.57 -19.17
C GLY A 204 14.66 -9.07 -20.62
N TYR A 205 14.92 -9.98 -21.56
CA TYR A 205 15.14 -9.66 -23.00
C TYR A 205 13.93 -8.99 -23.67
N SER A 206 12.70 -9.26 -23.18
CA SER A 206 11.45 -8.65 -23.67
C SER A 206 11.13 -7.30 -23.02
N SER A 207 11.99 -6.78 -22.14
CA SER A 207 11.85 -5.44 -21.56
C SER A 207 11.83 -4.38 -22.67
N LYS A 208 10.90 -3.42 -22.55
CA LYS A 208 10.82 -2.24 -23.43
C LYS A 208 11.94 -1.21 -23.15
N PHE A 209 12.68 -1.39 -22.05
CA PHE A 209 13.68 -0.44 -21.57
C PHE A 209 15.08 -1.06 -21.49
N GLY A 210 16.08 -0.24 -21.76
CA GLY A 210 17.49 -0.56 -21.63
C GLY A 210 18.13 -1.01 -22.94
N LEU A 211 19.44 -0.82 -23.03
CA LEU A 211 20.25 -1.12 -24.20
C LEU A 211 20.65 -2.60 -24.21
N THR A 212 20.55 -3.22 -25.37
CA THR A 212 21.22 -4.49 -25.68
C THR A 212 22.74 -4.34 -25.63
N SER A 213 23.45 -5.47 -25.60
CA SER A 213 24.92 -5.46 -25.72
C SER A 213 25.41 -4.73 -26.99
N THR A 214 24.69 -4.85 -28.10
CA THR A 214 25.03 -4.15 -29.35
C THR A 214 24.84 -2.64 -29.22
N GLU A 215 23.67 -2.21 -28.76
CA GLU A 215 23.37 -0.80 -28.55
C GLU A 215 24.29 -0.18 -27.48
N LEU A 216 24.69 -0.95 -26.47
CA LEU A 216 25.63 -0.50 -25.44
C LEU A 216 27.03 -0.23 -26.03
N LEU A 217 27.50 -1.07 -26.95
CA LEU A 217 28.74 -0.82 -27.70
C LEU A 217 28.61 0.41 -28.60
N GLU A 218 27.46 0.58 -29.27
CA GLU A 218 27.18 1.77 -30.08
C GLU A 218 27.15 3.05 -29.23
N ALA A 219 26.51 3.01 -28.06
CA ALA A 219 26.50 4.10 -27.09
C ALA A 219 27.92 4.47 -26.64
N TYR A 220 28.76 3.47 -26.34
CA TYR A 220 30.16 3.68 -26.01
C TYR A 220 30.92 4.40 -27.14
N GLU A 221 30.79 3.95 -28.39
CA GLU A 221 31.47 4.58 -29.53
C GLU A 221 30.94 6.00 -29.79
N MET A 222 29.64 6.23 -29.59
CA MET A 222 29.03 7.56 -29.72
C MET A 222 29.53 8.53 -28.64
N LEU A 223 29.57 8.10 -27.38
CA LEU A 223 30.16 8.87 -26.28
C LEU A 223 31.62 9.23 -26.56
N LYS A 224 32.41 8.27 -27.07
CA LYS A 224 33.81 8.48 -27.44
C LYS A 224 33.95 9.49 -28.58
N LYS A 225 33.17 9.32 -29.67
CA LYS A 225 33.14 10.23 -30.83
C LYS A 225 32.81 11.67 -30.43
N HIS A 226 31.89 11.84 -29.48
CA HIS A 226 31.44 13.16 -29.01
C HIS A 226 32.22 13.70 -27.80
N LYS A 227 33.31 13.03 -27.37
CA LYS A 227 34.12 13.41 -26.20
C LYS A 227 33.32 13.50 -24.90
N LEU A 228 32.29 12.68 -24.76
CA LEU A 228 31.44 12.56 -23.58
C LEU A 228 31.74 11.30 -22.75
N LEU A 229 32.67 10.44 -23.18
CA LEU A 229 32.97 9.19 -22.48
C LEU A 229 33.36 9.40 -21.00
N SER A 230 34.02 10.51 -20.66
CA SER A 230 34.35 10.86 -19.26
C SER A 230 33.14 11.18 -18.38
N HIS A 231 31.94 11.35 -18.97
CA HIS A 231 30.69 11.57 -18.26
C HIS A 231 29.92 10.26 -18.06
N LEU A 232 30.30 9.17 -18.74
CA LEU A 232 29.76 7.84 -18.47
C LEU A 232 30.24 7.39 -17.09
N TRP A 233 29.31 7.31 -16.14
CA TRP A 233 29.62 7.11 -14.73
C TRP A 233 28.91 5.90 -14.12
N MET A 234 27.74 5.51 -14.63
CA MET A 234 26.91 4.46 -14.04
C MET A 234 26.32 3.50 -15.07
N ILE A 235 26.27 2.21 -14.73
CA ILE A 235 25.30 1.29 -15.34
C ILE A 235 24.10 1.14 -14.40
N HIS A 236 22.91 0.98 -14.96
CA HIS A 236 21.67 0.77 -14.22
C HIS A 236 20.96 -0.45 -14.77
N PHE A 237 20.36 -1.26 -13.91
CA PHE A 237 19.39 -2.28 -14.32
C PHE A 237 18.24 -2.33 -13.31
N HIS A 238 17.08 -2.81 -13.78
CA HIS A 238 15.93 -3.01 -12.93
C HIS A 238 15.24 -4.31 -13.30
N ILE A 239 15.06 -5.20 -12.33
CA ILE A 239 14.46 -6.54 -12.53
C ILE A 239 12.96 -6.58 -12.22
N GLY A 240 12.42 -5.51 -11.63
CA GLY A 240 11.02 -5.40 -11.20
C GLY A 240 10.90 -5.02 -9.72
N SER A 241 9.66 -4.77 -9.27
CA SER A 241 9.31 -4.57 -7.85
C SER A 241 9.05 -5.92 -7.17
N GLN A 242 9.19 -5.97 -5.84
CA GLN A 242 8.77 -7.11 -5.01
C GLN A 242 9.38 -8.45 -5.48
N MET A 243 10.71 -8.52 -5.58
CA MET A 243 11.39 -9.77 -5.93
C MET A 243 11.37 -10.70 -4.73
N SER A 244 10.52 -11.72 -4.79
CA SER A 244 10.34 -12.71 -3.72
C SER A 244 11.48 -13.72 -3.60
N ASP A 245 12.19 -13.97 -4.71
CA ASP A 245 13.29 -14.93 -4.81
C ASP A 245 14.64 -14.23 -5.01
N ILE A 246 15.65 -14.62 -4.24
CA ILE A 246 17.03 -14.13 -4.35
C ILE A 246 17.75 -14.65 -5.60
N ALA A 247 17.38 -15.82 -6.12
CA ALA A 247 18.12 -16.45 -7.22
C ALA A 247 18.10 -15.63 -8.54
N PRO A 248 16.96 -15.06 -9.00
CA PRO A 248 16.93 -14.15 -10.14
C PRO A 248 17.80 -12.91 -9.96
N LEU A 249 17.83 -12.34 -8.75
CA LEU A 249 18.66 -11.19 -8.42
C LEU A 249 20.15 -11.52 -8.56
N LYS A 250 20.61 -12.65 -7.98
CA LYS A 250 22.01 -13.11 -8.12
C LYS A 250 22.42 -13.24 -9.57
N LYS A 251 21.52 -13.76 -10.42
CA LYS A 251 21.77 -13.91 -11.86
C LYS A 251 21.91 -12.54 -12.55
N ALA A 252 21.02 -11.61 -12.26
CA ALA A 252 21.06 -10.25 -12.77
C ALA A 252 22.33 -9.50 -12.35
N LEU A 253 22.71 -9.59 -11.07
CA LEU A 253 23.94 -9.01 -10.53
C LEU A 253 25.19 -9.54 -11.25
N ARG A 254 25.28 -10.86 -11.46
CA ARG A 254 26.43 -11.45 -12.19
C ARG A 254 26.54 -10.91 -13.61
N GLU A 255 25.42 -10.81 -14.30
CA GLU A 255 25.37 -10.30 -15.67
C GLU A 255 25.79 -8.81 -15.73
N ALA A 256 25.20 -7.98 -14.86
CA ALA A 256 25.50 -6.56 -14.77
C ALA A 256 26.96 -6.28 -14.36
N GLY A 257 27.48 -7.00 -13.36
CA GLY A 257 28.86 -6.86 -12.91
C GLY A 257 29.87 -7.20 -14.01
N ASN A 258 29.59 -8.21 -14.83
CA ASN A 258 30.45 -8.52 -15.98
C ASN A 258 30.39 -7.43 -17.05
N ILE A 259 29.21 -6.88 -17.34
CA ILE A 259 29.07 -5.76 -18.28
C ILE A 259 29.84 -4.53 -17.80
N TYR A 260 29.75 -4.18 -16.51
CA TYR A 260 30.55 -3.12 -15.89
C TYR A 260 32.05 -3.34 -16.14
N ALA A 261 32.54 -4.53 -15.81
CA ALA A 261 33.97 -4.85 -15.93
C ALA A 261 34.46 -4.81 -17.39
N GLU A 262 33.67 -5.30 -18.34
CA GLU A 262 34.03 -5.26 -19.77
C GLU A 262 34.02 -3.82 -20.32
N LEU A 263 33.09 -2.96 -19.88
CA LEU A 263 33.10 -1.53 -20.24
C LEU A 263 34.31 -0.79 -19.69
N LYS A 264 34.67 -1.05 -18.42
CA LYS A 264 35.90 -0.51 -17.81
C LYS A 264 37.14 -0.91 -18.61
N LYS A 265 37.28 -2.21 -18.93
CA LYS A 265 38.39 -2.72 -19.76
C LYS A 265 38.45 -2.13 -21.16
N ARG A 266 37.30 -1.76 -21.73
CA ARG A 266 37.22 -1.09 -23.02
C ARG A 266 37.72 0.36 -22.97
N GLY A 267 37.91 0.94 -21.79
CA GLY A 267 38.42 2.30 -21.58
C GLY A 267 37.34 3.29 -21.13
N ALA A 268 36.23 2.83 -20.53
CA ALA A 268 35.31 3.70 -19.80
C ALA A 268 35.85 3.95 -18.38
N ASP A 269 36.98 4.65 -18.26
CA ASP A 269 37.74 4.73 -17.00
C ASP A 269 36.96 5.40 -15.85
N THR A 270 36.06 6.33 -16.18
CA THR A 270 35.19 7.06 -15.25
C THR A 270 33.96 6.29 -14.79
N LEU A 271 33.68 5.12 -15.39
CA LEU A 271 32.56 4.26 -15.00
C LEU A 271 32.80 3.74 -13.58
N GLY A 272 32.09 4.31 -12.62
CA GLY A 272 32.37 4.15 -11.20
C GLY A 272 31.27 3.47 -10.41
N ALA A 273 30.05 3.35 -10.97
CA ALA A 273 28.90 2.88 -10.21
C ALA A 273 28.04 1.84 -10.94
N ILE A 274 27.38 1.01 -10.15
CA ILE A 274 26.31 0.11 -10.56
C ILE A 274 25.08 0.44 -9.73
N ASN A 275 24.01 0.86 -10.39
CA ASN A 275 22.69 0.98 -9.80
C ASN A 275 21.90 -0.30 -10.07
N ILE A 276 21.56 -1.01 -9.00
CA ILE A 276 20.84 -2.29 -9.05
C ILE A 276 19.32 -2.10 -9.13
N GLY A 277 18.85 -0.85 -9.17
CA GLY A 277 17.44 -0.50 -9.18
C GLY A 277 16.75 -0.80 -7.84
N GLY A 278 15.43 -0.85 -7.88
CA GLY A 278 14.62 -1.42 -6.80
C GLY A 278 14.50 -2.94 -6.91
N GLY A 279 13.56 -3.51 -6.16
CA GLY A 279 13.24 -4.94 -6.19
C GLY A 279 13.37 -5.64 -4.84
N LEU A 280 14.04 -5.02 -3.86
CA LEU A 280 14.03 -5.46 -2.47
C LEU A 280 12.58 -5.60 -1.98
N ALA A 281 12.20 -6.83 -1.63
CA ALA A 281 10.84 -7.17 -1.24
C ALA A 281 10.54 -6.82 0.22
N VAL A 282 9.27 -6.54 0.47
CA VAL A 282 8.69 -6.38 1.81
C VAL A 282 7.91 -7.64 2.16
N GLU A 283 7.95 -8.06 3.42
CA GLU A 283 7.13 -9.19 3.88
C GLU A 283 5.72 -8.69 4.23
N TYR A 284 4.75 -8.93 3.35
CA TYR A 284 3.35 -8.58 3.58
C TYR A 284 2.54 -9.71 4.22
N SER A 285 3.08 -10.93 4.26
CA SER A 285 2.34 -12.07 4.80
C SER A 285 2.11 -11.93 6.30
N GLN A 286 0.87 -12.13 6.70
CA GLN A 286 0.48 -12.25 8.10
C GLN A 286 0.35 -13.70 8.58
N HIS A 287 0.70 -14.68 7.75
CA HIS A 287 0.49 -16.10 8.04
C HIS A 287 1.79 -16.91 8.02
N GLU A 288 2.01 -17.69 9.07
CA GLU A 288 3.16 -18.58 9.18
C GLU A 288 3.21 -19.60 8.02
N GLY A 289 4.39 -19.78 7.43
CA GLY A 289 4.60 -20.69 6.30
C GLY A 289 4.08 -20.16 4.96
N LYS A 290 3.59 -18.92 4.91
CA LYS A 290 3.14 -18.22 3.69
C LYS A 290 3.96 -16.96 3.44
N GLN A 291 5.22 -16.92 3.89
CA GLN A 291 6.13 -15.79 3.66
C GLN A 291 6.26 -15.48 2.16
N GLU A 292 6.22 -14.20 1.82
CA GLU A 292 6.28 -13.73 0.43
C GLU A 292 7.70 -13.59 -0.10
N ARG A 293 8.73 -13.70 0.75
CA ARG A 293 10.13 -13.67 0.34
C ARG A 293 10.96 -14.80 0.96
N ASN A 294 11.98 -15.24 0.24
CA ASN A 294 12.88 -16.31 0.67
C ASN A 294 14.27 -15.85 1.16
N TYR A 295 14.48 -14.55 1.34
CA TYR A 295 15.77 -13.98 1.74
C TYR A 295 15.63 -12.83 2.74
N SER A 296 16.67 -12.64 3.54
CA SER A 296 16.80 -11.53 4.47
C SER A 296 17.47 -10.32 3.82
N LEU A 297 17.33 -9.12 4.42
CA LEU A 297 18.09 -7.95 3.97
C LEU A 297 19.61 -8.18 4.04
N GLN A 298 20.08 -8.89 5.07
CA GLN A 298 21.50 -9.22 5.22
C GLN A 298 22.00 -10.12 4.10
N GLU A 299 21.22 -11.15 3.73
CA GLU A 299 21.55 -12.00 2.58
C GLU A 299 21.61 -11.17 1.29
N PHE A 300 20.58 -10.34 1.04
CA PHE A 300 20.55 -9.44 -0.11
C PHE A 300 21.80 -8.56 -0.20
N ALA A 301 22.16 -7.87 0.89
CA ALA A 301 23.35 -7.01 0.93
C ALA A 301 24.64 -7.81 0.73
N ASN A 302 24.75 -8.98 1.37
CA ASN A 302 25.93 -9.85 1.23
C ASN A 302 26.10 -10.32 -0.21
N ASP A 303 25.01 -10.75 -0.85
CA ASP A 303 25.05 -11.24 -2.22
C ASP A 303 25.42 -10.15 -3.23
N VAL A 304 24.90 -8.93 -3.06
CA VAL A 304 25.26 -7.78 -3.89
C VAL A 304 26.76 -7.48 -3.73
N VAL A 305 27.22 -7.27 -2.51
CA VAL A 305 28.61 -6.88 -2.24
C VAL A 305 29.59 -7.97 -2.67
N PHE A 306 29.32 -9.23 -2.32
CA PHE A 306 30.18 -10.35 -2.65
C PHE A 306 30.33 -10.52 -4.17
N LEU A 307 29.22 -10.50 -4.92
CA LEU A 307 29.27 -10.68 -6.37
C LEU A 307 29.98 -9.53 -7.08
N MET A 308 29.76 -8.28 -6.66
CA MET A 308 30.47 -7.13 -7.25
C MET A 308 31.97 -7.23 -6.99
N GLN A 309 32.36 -7.61 -5.77
CA GLN A 309 33.75 -7.83 -5.42
C GLN A 309 34.40 -8.93 -6.25
N GLU A 310 33.78 -10.11 -6.29
CA GLU A 310 34.34 -11.29 -6.95
C GLU A 310 34.59 -11.00 -8.44
N ILE A 311 33.63 -10.33 -9.08
CA ILE A 311 33.73 -9.96 -10.48
C ILE A 311 34.82 -8.88 -10.69
N ALA A 312 34.85 -7.84 -9.85
CA ALA A 312 35.87 -6.79 -9.95
C ALA A 312 37.29 -7.36 -9.79
N LYS A 313 37.51 -8.19 -8.76
CA LYS A 313 38.79 -8.86 -8.50
C LYS A 313 39.19 -9.80 -9.63
N SER A 314 38.29 -10.67 -10.08
CA SER A 314 38.59 -11.64 -11.15
C SER A 314 38.90 -10.96 -12.48
N LYS A 315 38.28 -9.81 -12.75
CA LYS A 315 38.50 -9.03 -13.97
C LYS A 315 39.65 -8.03 -13.85
N GLY A 316 40.13 -7.73 -12.65
CA GLY A 316 41.19 -6.74 -12.42
C GLY A 316 40.73 -5.31 -12.71
N VAL A 317 39.50 -4.97 -12.28
CA VAL A 317 38.93 -3.62 -12.36
C VAL A 317 38.60 -3.13 -10.95
N ASP A 318 38.40 -1.82 -10.79
CA ASP A 318 37.98 -1.24 -9.52
C ASP A 318 36.61 -1.77 -9.10
N GLU A 319 36.39 -1.92 -7.79
CA GLU A 319 35.08 -2.24 -7.24
C GLU A 319 34.14 -1.02 -7.37
N PRO A 320 32.95 -1.17 -8.00
CA PRO A 320 32.05 -0.04 -8.24
C PRO A 320 31.36 0.45 -6.95
N ASP A 321 30.98 1.73 -6.93
CA ASP A 321 29.97 2.22 -6.01
C ASP A 321 28.63 1.48 -6.28
N ILE A 322 27.97 1.02 -5.22
CA ILE A 322 26.69 0.32 -5.29
C ILE A 322 25.58 1.32 -5.01
N PHE A 323 24.63 1.41 -5.93
CA PHE A 323 23.41 2.21 -5.81
C PHE A 323 22.18 1.31 -5.75
N THR A 324 21.21 1.64 -4.90
CA THR A 324 19.89 0.98 -4.87
C THR A 324 18.74 1.99 -4.86
N GLU A 325 17.62 1.59 -5.47
CA GLU A 325 16.37 2.34 -5.56
C GLU A 325 15.24 1.61 -4.80
N SER A 326 15.53 1.14 -3.58
CA SER A 326 14.64 0.28 -2.78
C SER A 326 13.44 1.02 -2.17
N GLY A 327 12.64 1.71 -2.99
CA GLY A 327 11.57 2.59 -2.51
C GLY A 327 10.45 1.88 -1.74
N ARG A 328 9.96 0.72 -2.23
CA ARG A 328 8.91 -0.06 -1.52
C ARG A 328 9.35 -0.45 -0.11
N TYR A 329 10.59 -0.90 0.04
CA TYR A 329 11.17 -1.29 1.33
C TYR A 329 11.21 -0.11 2.31
N ILE A 330 11.58 1.09 1.85
CA ILE A 330 11.64 2.29 2.70
C ILE A 330 10.24 2.80 3.06
N ALA A 331 9.31 2.78 2.11
CA ALA A 331 8.01 3.43 2.28
C ALA A 331 6.94 2.52 2.89
N ALA A 332 6.98 1.19 2.73
CA ALA A 332 5.83 0.35 3.09
C ALA A 332 5.38 0.52 4.55
N SER A 333 6.29 0.34 5.50
CA SER A 333 5.94 0.27 6.94
C SER A 333 5.62 1.60 7.60
N HIS A 334 5.86 2.74 6.93
CA HIS A 334 5.72 4.05 7.57
C HIS A 334 4.25 4.50 7.75
N SER A 335 3.32 3.88 7.03
CA SER A 335 1.92 4.29 6.98
C SER A 335 0.99 3.19 7.47
N VAL A 336 -0.03 3.60 8.22
CA VAL A 336 -1.11 2.74 8.70
C VAL A 336 -2.44 3.41 8.38
N LEU A 337 -3.29 2.74 7.62
CA LEU A 337 -4.68 3.17 7.41
C LEU A 337 -5.53 2.63 8.56
N VAL A 338 -6.22 3.51 9.27
CA VAL A 338 -7.18 3.15 10.31
C VAL A 338 -8.58 3.51 9.85
N ALA A 339 -9.52 2.57 9.96
CA ALA A 339 -10.91 2.81 9.61
C ALA A 339 -11.87 2.16 10.63
N PRO A 340 -12.94 2.86 11.05
CA PRO A 340 -13.96 2.29 11.92
C PRO A 340 -14.84 1.29 11.17
N VAL A 341 -15.30 0.26 11.88
CA VAL A 341 -16.38 -0.62 11.44
C VAL A 341 -17.72 0.08 11.69
N LEU A 342 -18.52 0.20 10.64
CA LEU A 342 -19.83 0.84 10.67
C LEU A 342 -20.92 -0.15 11.04
N GLU A 343 -20.90 -1.33 10.41
CA GLU A 343 -21.96 -2.33 10.53
C GLU A 343 -21.39 -3.74 10.48
N LEU A 344 -22.10 -4.66 11.13
CA LEU A 344 -21.85 -6.09 11.08
C LEU A 344 -23.10 -6.80 10.54
N PHE A 345 -23.08 -7.21 9.28
CA PHE A 345 -24.27 -7.78 8.63
C PHE A 345 -24.74 -9.11 9.24
N SER A 346 -23.88 -9.81 10.00
CA SER A 346 -24.28 -11.04 10.69
C SER A 346 -25.25 -10.81 11.87
N GLN A 347 -25.45 -9.56 12.31
CA GLN A 347 -26.39 -9.20 13.37
C GLN A 347 -27.86 -9.29 12.95
N GLU A 348 -28.16 -9.28 11.65
CA GLU A 348 -29.53 -9.36 11.13
C GLU A 348 -30.20 -10.70 11.49
N TYR A 349 -29.42 -11.78 11.60
CA TYR A 349 -29.91 -13.12 11.91
C TYR A 349 -29.86 -13.42 13.41
N ASN A 350 -30.78 -12.81 14.16
CA ASN A 350 -30.93 -13.02 15.60
C ASN A 350 -32.34 -13.54 15.95
N GLU A 351 -32.48 -14.17 17.12
CA GLU A 351 -33.77 -14.73 17.59
C GLU A 351 -34.89 -13.67 17.65
N LYS A 352 -34.57 -12.40 17.92
CA LYS A 352 -35.58 -11.32 18.00
C LYS A 352 -36.20 -11.00 16.63
N GLY A 353 -35.50 -11.35 15.54
CA GLY A 353 -36.00 -11.19 14.18
C GLY A 353 -37.05 -12.23 13.79
N LEU A 354 -37.20 -13.33 14.55
CA LEU A 354 -38.15 -14.39 14.25
C LEU A 354 -39.60 -13.89 14.37
N ARG A 355 -40.37 -14.10 13.31
CA ARG A 355 -41.80 -13.78 13.20
C ARG A 355 -42.60 -15.08 13.08
N LEU A 356 -42.47 -15.95 14.08
CA LEU A 356 -43.19 -17.22 14.09
C LEU A 356 -44.70 -16.97 14.22
N LYS A 357 -45.45 -17.50 13.25
CA LYS A 357 -46.91 -17.41 13.20
C LYS A 357 -47.54 -18.42 14.15
N LYS A 358 -48.85 -18.29 14.36
CA LYS A 358 -49.64 -19.31 15.09
C LYS A 358 -49.65 -20.68 14.40
N LYS A 359 -49.45 -20.68 13.08
CA LYS A 359 -49.32 -21.87 12.25
C LYS A 359 -48.30 -21.56 11.16
N ASN A 360 -47.13 -22.17 11.25
CA ASN A 360 -46.08 -21.99 10.25
C ASN A 360 -46.15 -23.13 9.22
N PRO A 361 -45.51 -23.00 8.04
CA PRO A 361 -45.28 -24.14 7.17
C PRO A 361 -44.54 -25.27 7.93
N PRO A 362 -44.83 -26.55 7.66
CA PRO A 362 -44.22 -27.67 8.40
C PRO A 362 -42.69 -27.61 8.45
N LEU A 363 -42.03 -27.26 7.34
CA LEU A 363 -40.57 -27.13 7.28
C LEU A 363 -40.01 -26.01 8.17
N ILE A 364 -40.78 -24.94 8.44
CA ILE A 364 -40.39 -23.89 9.40
C ILE A 364 -40.53 -24.39 10.84
N GLU A 365 -41.58 -25.16 11.13
CA GLU A 365 -41.75 -25.79 12.44
C GLU A 365 -40.63 -26.80 12.71
N GLU A 366 -40.27 -27.61 11.70
CA GLU A 366 -39.12 -28.53 11.76
C GLU A 366 -37.80 -27.77 11.99
N LEU A 367 -37.53 -26.69 11.24
CA LEU A 367 -36.35 -25.84 11.49
C LEU A 367 -36.30 -25.28 12.92
N ASN A 368 -37.44 -24.84 13.45
CA ASN A 368 -37.52 -24.34 14.82
C ASN A 368 -37.26 -25.46 15.85
N ASP A 369 -37.79 -26.66 15.61
CA ASP A 369 -37.55 -27.83 16.45
C ASP A 369 -36.08 -28.26 16.42
N LEU A 370 -35.44 -28.27 15.23
CA LEU A 370 -33.99 -28.51 15.08
C LEU A 370 -33.19 -27.50 15.90
N TYR A 371 -33.54 -26.21 15.84
CA TYR A 371 -32.85 -25.16 16.58
C TYR A 371 -32.94 -25.34 18.11
N ILE A 372 -34.15 -25.61 18.62
CA ILE A 372 -34.40 -25.80 20.06
C ILE A 372 -33.69 -27.05 20.57
N SER A 373 -33.78 -28.17 19.84
CA SER A 373 -33.23 -29.47 20.24
C SER A 373 -31.75 -29.67 19.90
N LEU A 374 -31.12 -28.70 19.22
CA LEU A 374 -29.72 -28.78 18.81
C LEU A 374 -28.78 -29.05 19.99
N SER A 375 -28.01 -30.12 19.87
CA SER A 375 -27.02 -30.56 20.85
C SER A 375 -25.77 -31.08 20.15
N ARG A 376 -24.63 -31.16 20.86
CA ARG A 376 -23.36 -31.62 20.28
C ARG A 376 -23.47 -32.98 19.56
N LYS A 377 -24.29 -33.89 20.08
CA LYS A 377 -24.48 -35.24 19.53
C LYS A 377 -25.13 -35.22 18.13
N HIS A 378 -26.09 -34.33 17.92
CA HIS A 378 -26.90 -34.25 16.69
C HIS A 378 -26.56 -33.03 15.83
N ALA A 379 -25.56 -32.23 16.22
CA ALA A 379 -25.26 -30.95 15.57
C ALA A 379 -24.91 -31.08 14.09
N ARG A 380 -24.24 -32.15 13.65
CA ARG A 380 -23.96 -32.37 12.22
C ARG A 380 -25.21 -32.73 11.44
N GLU A 381 -25.99 -33.68 11.95
CA GLU A 381 -27.23 -34.17 11.36
C GLU A 381 -28.20 -32.99 11.16
N TYR A 382 -28.48 -32.24 12.24
CA TYR A 382 -29.40 -31.11 12.19
C TYR A 382 -28.91 -29.96 11.30
N LEU A 383 -27.60 -29.81 11.15
CA LEU A 383 -27.03 -28.84 10.24
C LEU A 383 -27.29 -29.22 8.78
N HIS A 384 -27.18 -30.51 8.43
CA HIS A 384 -27.54 -31.00 7.10
C HIS A 384 -29.03 -30.83 6.84
N ASP A 385 -29.87 -31.27 7.78
CA ASP A 385 -31.33 -31.14 7.67
C ASP A 385 -31.75 -29.67 7.49
N ALA A 386 -31.14 -28.76 8.27
CA ALA A 386 -31.43 -27.33 8.16
C ALA A 386 -31.06 -26.74 6.79
N LEU A 387 -29.94 -27.15 6.20
CA LEU A 387 -29.53 -26.70 4.87
C LEU A 387 -30.46 -27.25 3.77
N ASP A 388 -30.88 -28.51 3.88
CA ASP A 388 -31.82 -29.13 2.93
C ASP A 388 -33.22 -28.47 3.03
N HIS A 389 -33.67 -28.17 4.25
CA HIS A 389 -34.90 -27.42 4.48
C HIS A 389 -34.81 -26.00 3.93
N MET A 390 -33.65 -25.33 4.05
CA MET A 390 -33.43 -24.00 3.47
C MET A 390 -33.64 -24.04 1.95
N GLU A 391 -33.02 -24.98 1.24
CA GLU A 391 -33.18 -25.10 -0.22
C GLU A 391 -34.64 -25.37 -0.62
N SER A 392 -35.32 -26.24 0.13
CA SER A 392 -36.74 -26.55 -0.09
C SER A 392 -37.63 -25.32 0.12
N LEU A 393 -37.42 -24.56 1.19
CA LEU A 393 -38.19 -23.37 1.52
C LEU A 393 -37.92 -22.22 0.55
N LEU A 394 -36.68 -22.03 0.11
CA LEU A 394 -36.34 -21.06 -0.94
C LEU A 394 -37.02 -21.42 -2.27
N THR A 395 -37.05 -22.71 -2.63
CA THR A 395 -37.78 -23.19 -3.81
C THR A 395 -39.28 -22.93 -3.69
N LEU A 396 -39.86 -23.18 -2.52
CA LEU A 396 -41.28 -22.90 -2.27
C LEU A 396 -41.58 -21.40 -2.33
N PHE A 397 -40.66 -20.54 -1.91
CA PHE A 397 -40.79 -19.09 -2.03
C PHE A 397 -40.80 -18.65 -3.49
N ASP A 398 -39.85 -19.15 -4.29
CA ASP A 398 -39.76 -18.85 -5.73
C ASP A 398 -41.01 -19.28 -6.50
N LEU A 399 -41.68 -20.36 -6.05
CA LEU A 399 -42.93 -20.85 -6.60
C LEU A 399 -44.19 -20.15 -6.03
N GLY A 400 -44.02 -19.23 -5.06
CA GLY A 400 -45.10 -18.47 -4.44
C GLY A 400 -45.95 -19.25 -3.44
N TYR A 401 -45.44 -20.35 -2.87
CA TYR A 401 -46.15 -21.18 -1.90
C TYR A 401 -45.98 -20.76 -0.44
N ILE A 402 -44.95 -19.98 -0.13
CA ILE A 402 -44.72 -19.38 1.19
C ILE A 402 -44.54 -17.87 1.05
N ASP A 403 -44.77 -17.12 2.12
CA ASP A 403 -44.63 -15.67 2.10
C ASP A 403 -43.24 -15.19 2.56
N LEU A 404 -43.05 -13.87 2.55
CA LEU A 404 -41.79 -13.25 2.92
C LEU A 404 -41.44 -13.46 4.41
N GLU A 405 -42.42 -13.56 5.30
CA GLU A 405 -42.17 -13.85 6.72
C GLU A 405 -41.64 -15.28 6.88
N ASP A 406 -42.18 -16.24 6.13
CA ASP A 406 -41.70 -17.63 6.14
C ASP A 406 -40.26 -17.73 5.59
N ARG A 407 -39.97 -17.03 4.48
CA ARG A 407 -38.60 -16.93 3.96
C ARG A 407 -37.65 -16.30 4.98
N SER A 408 -38.04 -15.19 5.60
CA SER A 408 -37.24 -14.54 6.64
C SER A 408 -36.98 -15.47 7.83
N ASN A 409 -38.01 -16.16 8.34
CA ASN A 409 -37.87 -17.16 9.40
C ASN A 409 -36.91 -18.30 9.00
N THR A 410 -36.97 -18.74 7.73
CA THR A 410 -36.03 -19.75 7.18
C THR A 410 -34.59 -19.28 7.31
N GLU A 411 -34.30 -18.10 6.76
CA GLU A 411 -32.95 -17.54 6.72
C GLU A 411 -32.40 -17.32 8.14
N ILE A 412 -33.24 -16.82 9.07
CA ILE A 412 -32.86 -16.62 10.48
C ILE A 412 -32.62 -17.96 11.19
N LEU A 413 -33.56 -18.90 11.15
CA LEU A 413 -33.45 -20.19 11.86
C LEU A 413 -32.23 -20.98 11.39
N VAL A 414 -32.01 -21.05 10.08
CA VAL A 414 -30.88 -21.78 9.49
C VAL A 414 -29.56 -21.14 9.93
N ASN A 415 -29.43 -19.81 9.87
CA ASN A 415 -28.24 -19.11 10.39
C ASN A 415 -28.01 -19.36 11.88
N LEU A 416 -29.07 -19.36 12.71
CA LEU A 416 -28.98 -19.65 14.13
C LEU A 416 -28.53 -21.09 14.42
N ILE A 417 -29.09 -22.08 13.71
CA ILE A 417 -28.67 -23.48 13.78
C ILE A 417 -27.21 -23.63 13.40
N ILE A 418 -26.81 -22.97 12.31
CA ILE A 418 -25.45 -22.97 11.82
C ILE A 418 -24.47 -22.40 12.87
N LYS A 419 -24.72 -21.19 13.39
CA LYS A 419 -23.88 -20.55 14.43
C LYS A 419 -23.74 -21.45 15.66
N LYS A 420 -24.86 -21.98 16.16
CA LYS A 420 -24.89 -22.87 17.34
C LYS A 420 -24.20 -24.21 17.06
N SER A 421 -24.30 -24.75 15.85
CA SER A 421 -23.62 -25.99 15.43
C SER A 421 -22.10 -25.83 15.39
N ILE A 422 -21.59 -24.74 14.82
CA ILE A 422 -20.15 -24.44 14.82
C ILE A 422 -19.62 -24.35 16.25
N PHE A 423 -20.34 -23.63 17.12
CA PHE A 423 -19.94 -23.50 18.52
C PHE A 423 -19.86 -24.86 19.22
N LEU A 424 -20.84 -25.73 19.00
CA LEU A 424 -20.88 -27.08 19.60
C LEU A 424 -19.82 -28.03 19.03
N LEU A 425 -19.44 -27.87 17.76
CA LEU A 425 -18.55 -28.77 17.01
C LEU A 425 -17.11 -28.25 16.89
N ARG A 426 -16.78 -27.11 17.51
CA ARG A 426 -15.48 -26.41 17.40
C ARG A 426 -14.24 -27.29 17.63
N ASP A 427 -14.36 -28.36 18.41
CA ASP A 427 -13.23 -29.23 18.77
C ASP A 427 -13.00 -30.38 17.75
N GLU A 428 -13.93 -30.62 16.83
CA GLU A 428 -13.90 -31.83 15.98
C GLU A 428 -13.11 -31.67 14.67
N GLY A 429 -12.76 -30.43 14.28
CA GLY A 429 -11.75 -30.13 13.25
C GLY A 429 -11.94 -30.72 11.85
N THR A 430 -13.13 -31.23 11.49
CA THR A 430 -13.37 -31.88 10.19
C THR A 430 -13.37 -30.88 9.02
N ASP A 431 -12.97 -31.33 7.83
CA ASP A 431 -12.95 -30.48 6.62
C ASP A 431 -14.34 -29.97 6.20
N GLU A 432 -15.39 -30.71 6.56
CA GLU A 432 -16.78 -30.29 6.36
C GLU A 432 -17.17 -29.09 7.22
N LEU A 433 -16.83 -29.11 8.51
CA LEU A 433 -17.05 -27.97 9.41
C LEU A 433 -16.30 -26.73 8.96
N LYS A 434 -15.07 -26.90 8.46
CA LYS A 434 -14.29 -25.82 7.86
C LYS A 434 -15.00 -25.28 6.62
N LYS A 435 -15.50 -26.15 5.73
CA LYS A 435 -16.27 -25.73 4.54
C LYS A 435 -17.55 -24.96 4.86
N LEU A 436 -18.20 -25.32 5.96
CA LEU A 436 -19.36 -24.62 6.47
C LEU A 436 -18.97 -23.26 7.04
N GLN A 437 -17.89 -23.17 7.82
CA GLN A 437 -17.37 -21.91 8.36
C GLN A 437 -17.15 -20.84 7.29
N ASP A 438 -16.70 -21.16 6.09
CA ASP A 438 -16.54 -20.15 5.03
C ASP A 438 -17.82 -19.86 4.26
N ARG A 439 -18.92 -20.58 4.51
CA ARG A 439 -20.25 -20.08 4.13
C ARG A 439 -20.77 -19.05 5.13
N ILE A 440 -20.20 -19.00 6.33
CA ILE A 440 -20.67 -18.19 7.47
C ILE A 440 -19.60 -17.17 7.80
N GLN A 441 -19.23 -16.43 6.76
CA GLN A 441 -18.32 -15.32 6.89
C GLN A 441 -19.12 -14.17 7.48
N GLU A 442 -18.57 -13.55 8.52
CA GLU A 442 -19.11 -12.30 9.01
C GLU A 442 -18.57 -11.17 8.17
N LYS A 443 -19.49 -10.32 7.71
CA LYS A 443 -19.18 -9.18 6.85
C LYS A 443 -19.10 -7.92 7.72
N TYR A 444 -17.89 -7.42 7.86
CA TYR A 444 -17.59 -6.19 8.58
C TYR A 444 -17.59 -5.05 7.56
N LEU A 445 -18.57 -4.16 7.61
CA LEU A 445 -18.61 -2.96 6.78
C LEU A 445 -17.67 -1.92 7.40
N VAL A 446 -16.60 -1.58 6.71
CA VAL A 446 -15.53 -0.70 7.22
C VAL A 446 -15.58 0.61 6.45
N ASN A 447 -15.49 1.73 7.17
CA ASN A 447 -15.59 3.08 6.61
C ASN A 447 -14.32 3.51 5.86
N PHE A 448 -14.07 2.89 4.71
CA PHE A 448 -12.98 3.25 3.80
C PHE A 448 -13.33 2.83 2.37
N SER A 449 -12.49 3.20 1.40
CA SER A 449 -12.57 2.68 0.03
C SER A 449 -11.29 1.90 -0.28
N ALA A 450 -11.44 0.63 -0.67
CA ALA A 450 -10.34 -0.23 -1.08
C ALA A 450 -9.72 0.25 -2.40
N PHE A 451 -10.52 0.80 -3.32
CA PHE A 451 -10.02 1.40 -4.56
C PHE A 451 -9.16 2.63 -4.31
N GLN A 452 -9.50 3.43 -3.29
CA GLN A 452 -8.76 4.64 -2.93
C GLN A 452 -7.52 4.34 -2.09
N SER A 453 -7.64 3.46 -1.09
CA SER A 453 -6.59 3.28 -0.08
C SER A 453 -5.80 1.98 -0.24
N LEU A 454 -6.32 1.00 -0.99
CA LEU A 454 -5.70 -0.30 -1.24
C LEU A 454 -5.72 -0.70 -2.74
N PRO A 455 -5.36 0.15 -3.70
CA PRO A 455 -5.50 -0.16 -5.13
C PRO A 455 -4.69 -1.39 -5.59
N ASP A 456 -3.51 -1.66 -4.99
CA ASP A 456 -2.73 -2.88 -5.29
C ASP A 456 -3.48 -4.17 -4.89
N PHE A 457 -4.40 -4.12 -3.90
CA PHE A 457 -5.24 -5.26 -3.56
C PHE A 457 -6.16 -5.61 -4.73
N TRP A 458 -6.88 -4.62 -5.27
CA TRP A 458 -7.77 -4.82 -6.41
C TRP A 458 -6.99 -5.14 -7.70
N GLY A 459 -5.94 -4.38 -8.01
CA GLY A 459 -5.23 -4.48 -9.28
C GLY A 459 -4.29 -5.68 -9.41
N LEU A 460 -3.74 -6.17 -8.29
CA LEU A 460 -2.66 -7.17 -8.29
C LEU A 460 -2.88 -8.31 -7.30
N ALA A 461 -4.02 -8.36 -6.60
CA ALA A 461 -4.27 -9.27 -5.49
C ALA A 461 -3.21 -9.17 -4.38
N GLN A 462 -2.64 -7.98 -4.16
CA GLN A 462 -1.69 -7.74 -3.07
C GLN A 462 -2.41 -7.86 -1.72
N HIS A 463 -1.84 -8.65 -0.81
CA HIS A 463 -2.33 -8.74 0.55
C HIS A 463 -1.66 -7.69 1.44
N PHE A 464 -2.42 -7.17 2.40
CA PHE A 464 -1.95 -6.25 3.44
C PHE A 464 -2.28 -6.86 4.80
N PRO A 465 -1.38 -6.77 5.80
CA PRO A 465 -1.73 -7.19 7.15
C PRO A 465 -2.87 -6.34 7.69
N VAL A 466 -3.88 -7.00 8.27
CA VAL A 466 -5.05 -6.35 8.85
C VAL A 466 -5.24 -6.85 10.28
N MET A 467 -5.41 -5.93 11.22
CA MET A 467 -5.73 -6.27 12.60
C MET A 467 -6.57 -5.19 13.30
N PRO A 468 -7.33 -5.56 14.33
CA PRO A 468 -8.01 -4.60 15.21
C PRO A 468 -7.03 -3.71 15.96
N LEU A 469 -7.49 -2.52 16.37
CA LEU A 469 -6.70 -1.65 17.23
C LEU A 469 -6.66 -2.08 18.71
N ASP A 470 -7.70 -2.79 19.15
CA ASP A 470 -7.93 -3.19 20.53
C ASP A 470 -8.49 -4.63 20.63
N ARG A 471 -8.81 -5.07 21.86
CA ARG A 471 -9.30 -6.44 22.20
C ARG A 471 -8.33 -7.56 21.85
N LEU A 472 -7.05 -7.25 21.74
CA LEU A 472 -6.03 -8.21 21.31
C LEU A 472 -5.64 -9.22 22.42
N ASP A 473 -6.13 -9.02 23.64
CA ASP A 473 -6.09 -9.99 24.74
C ASP A 473 -7.18 -11.07 24.60
N GLU A 474 -8.28 -10.76 23.90
CA GLU A 474 -9.34 -11.67 23.53
C GLU A 474 -8.97 -12.51 22.29
N LYS A 475 -9.57 -13.68 22.15
CA LYS A 475 -9.35 -14.53 20.98
C LYS A 475 -10.43 -14.23 19.93
N PRO A 476 -10.09 -13.70 18.74
CA PRO A 476 -11.07 -13.52 17.68
C PRO A 476 -11.59 -14.88 17.19
N THR A 477 -12.91 -14.97 17.02
CA THR A 477 -13.61 -16.23 16.69
C THR A 477 -14.28 -16.20 15.33
N ASN A 478 -14.53 -15.02 14.77
CA ASN A 478 -15.45 -14.87 13.65
C ASN A 478 -14.64 -14.80 12.34
N PRO A 479 -14.83 -15.75 11.39
CA PRO A 479 -14.17 -15.67 10.10
C PRO A 479 -14.69 -14.43 9.37
N ALA A 480 -13.78 -13.51 9.06
CA ALA A 480 -14.14 -12.17 8.64
C ALA A 480 -13.92 -11.98 7.14
N SER A 481 -14.93 -11.38 6.51
CA SER A 481 -14.81 -10.68 5.23
C SER A 481 -14.97 -9.20 5.48
N ILE A 482 -14.05 -8.39 4.97
CA ILE A 482 -14.09 -6.94 5.14
C ILE A 482 -14.70 -6.34 3.89
N TRP A 483 -15.78 -5.60 4.06
CA TRP A 483 -16.47 -4.86 3.01
C TRP A 483 -16.12 -3.39 3.17
N ASP A 484 -15.74 -2.74 2.07
CA ASP A 484 -15.62 -1.30 2.02
C ASP A 484 -17.02 -0.66 1.83
N ILE A 485 -17.11 0.68 1.86
CA ILE A 485 -18.41 1.38 1.71
C ILE A 485 -18.81 1.67 0.27
N THR A 486 -18.10 1.14 -0.72
CA THR A 486 -18.43 1.36 -2.12
C THR A 486 -19.64 0.53 -2.53
N CYS A 487 -20.28 0.93 -3.64
CA CYS A 487 -21.39 0.15 -4.20
C CYS A 487 -20.92 -1.01 -5.08
N ASP A 488 -19.60 -1.19 -5.23
CA ASP A 488 -18.99 -2.20 -6.09
C ASP A 488 -18.66 -3.45 -5.27
N SER A 489 -19.05 -4.61 -5.77
CA SER A 489 -18.79 -5.89 -5.10
C SER A 489 -17.30 -6.24 -5.04
N ASP A 490 -16.47 -5.64 -5.89
CA ASP A 490 -15.01 -5.82 -5.86
C ASP A 490 -14.37 -5.08 -4.66
N GLY A 491 -15.11 -4.20 -3.97
CA GLY A 491 -14.73 -3.53 -2.72
C GLY A 491 -14.73 -4.47 -1.50
N GLU A 492 -14.35 -5.73 -1.68
CA GLU A 492 -14.40 -6.78 -0.64
C GLU A 492 -13.03 -7.47 -0.49
N LEU A 493 -12.50 -7.45 0.74
CA LEU A 493 -11.44 -8.37 1.17
C LEU A 493 -12.12 -9.65 1.68
N ALA A 494 -12.42 -10.55 0.74
CA ALA A 494 -13.12 -11.79 1.01
C ALA A 494 -12.29 -12.72 1.90
N PHE A 495 -12.95 -13.44 2.81
CA PHE A 495 -12.31 -14.46 3.63
C PHE A 495 -11.63 -15.53 2.76
N ASN A 496 -10.37 -15.81 3.06
CA ASN A 496 -9.57 -16.81 2.37
C ASN A 496 -9.12 -17.91 3.34
N ARG A 497 -9.45 -19.17 3.06
CA ARG A 497 -9.02 -20.31 3.89
C ARG A 497 -7.52 -20.47 4.03
N ASP A 498 -6.77 -20.15 2.98
CA ASP A 498 -5.31 -20.26 2.99
C ASP A 498 -4.65 -19.12 3.77
N LEU A 499 -5.36 -18.00 3.91
CA LEU A 499 -4.93 -16.77 4.58
C LEU A 499 -6.07 -16.24 5.48
N PRO A 500 -6.48 -17.00 6.52
CA PRO A 500 -7.74 -16.74 7.20
C PRO A 500 -7.65 -15.57 8.17
N LEU A 501 -8.52 -14.58 7.99
CA LEU A 501 -8.71 -13.48 8.93
C LEU A 501 -9.86 -13.81 9.90
N TYR A 502 -9.59 -13.65 11.19
CA TYR A 502 -10.60 -13.77 12.24
C TYR A 502 -10.67 -12.46 13.01
N LEU A 503 -11.88 -11.97 13.26
CA LEU A 503 -12.17 -10.77 14.06
C LEU A 503 -13.04 -11.11 15.28
N HIS A 504 -13.18 -10.13 16.18
CA HIS A 504 -13.98 -10.24 17.39
C HIS A 504 -15.48 -10.11 17.06
N ASP A 505 -16.32 -10.79 17.83
CA ASP A 505 -17.77 -10.55 17.83
C ASP A 505 -18.02 -9.22 18.54
N ILE A 506 -18.62 -8.25 17.83
CA ILE A 506 -18.78 -6.87 18.29
C ILE A 506 -20.22 -6.40 18.17
N ASP A 507 -20.57 -5.41 18.99
CA ASP A 507 -21.84 -4.69 18.88
C ASP A 507 -21.61 -3.21 18.55
N VAL A 508 -21.59 -2.89 17.26
CA VAL A 508 -21.37 -1.51 16.76
C VAL A 508 -22.39 -0.49 17.27
N SER A 509 -23.51 -0.91 17.88
CA SER A 509 -24.47 0.00 18.54
C SER A 509 -24.03 0.42 19.96
N LYS A 510 -23.07 -0.30 20.55
CA LYS A 510 -22.59 -0.08 21.92
C LYS A 510 -21.14 0.38 21.98
N GLU A 511 -20.34 -0.01 21.00
CA GLU A 511 -18.91 0.25 20.98
C GLU A 511 -18.41 0.59 19.58
N GLU A 512 -17.36 1.41 19.51
CA GLU A 512 -16.60 1.59 18.27
C GLU A 512 -15.56 0.48 18.16
N TYR A 513 -15.34 0.01 16.93
CA TYR A 513 -14.34 -1.00 16.63
C TYR A 513 -13.56 -0.58 15.40
N PHE A 514 -12.23 -0.55 15.50
CA PHE A 514 -11.36 -0.03 14.44
C PHE A 514 -10.49 -1.13 13.88
N LEU A 515 -10.36 -1.14 12.55
CA LEU A 515 -9.38 -1.96 11.85
C LEU A 515 -8.23 -1.09 11.35
N ALA A 516 -7.03 -1.63 11.44
CA ALA A 516 -5.82 -1.06 10.85
C ALA A 516 -5.29 -1.95 9.74
N PHE A 517 -4.97 -1.30 8.61
CA PHE A 517 -4.29 -1.88 7.47
C PHE A 517 -2.86 -1.38 7.44
N PHE A 518 -1.91 -2.30 7.55
CA PHE A 518 -0.49 -1.99 7.67
C PHE A 518 0.23 -2.15 6.33
N LEU A 519 1.44 -1.61 6.27
CA LEU A 519 2.33 -1.68 5.11
C LEU A 519 1.76 -0.97 3.86
N THR A 520 0.86 0.01 4.06
CA THR A 520 0.16 0.73 2.98
C THR A 520 0.95 1.93 2.44
N GLY A 521 2.14 2.23 2.95
CA GLY A 521 2.85 3.47 2.62
C GLY A 521 3.53 3.52 1.25
N ALA A 522 3.56 2.40 0.51
CA ALA A 522 4.17 2.30 -0.81
C ALA A 522 3.10 2.05 -1.88
N TYR A 523 3.10 2.86 -2.95
CA TYR A 523 2.19 2.83 -4.12
C TYR A 523 0.72 3.14 -3.86
N GLN A 524 0.18 2.81 -2.69
CA GLN A 524 -1.28 2.85 -2.44
C GLN A 524 -1.89 4.23 -2.68
N GLU A 525 -1.29 5.27 -2.13
CA GLU A 525 -1.80 6.63 -2.25
C GLU A 525 -1.67 7.18 -3.69
N VAL A 526 -0.57 6.81 -4.37
CA VAL A 526 -0.26 7.27 -5.73
C VAL A 526 -1.19 6.64 -6.77
N LEU A 527 -1.61 5.39 -6.52
CA LEU A 527 -2.51 4.63 -7.37
C LEU A 527 -3.98 4.74 -6.93
N GLY A 528 -4.26 5.46 -5.83
CA GLY A 528 -5.57 5.57 -5.24
C GLY A 528 -6.60 6.10 -6.23
N MET A 529 -7.62 5.30 -6.50
CA MET A 529 -8.71 5.65 -7.41
C MET A 529 -9.87 6.24 -6.61
N LYS A 530 -10.38 7.39 -7.05
CA LYS A 530 -11.54 8.08 -6.46
C LYS A 530 -12.89 7.42 -6.83
N HIS A 531 -12.99 6.09 -6.69
CA HIS A 531 -14.22 5.33 -6.98
C HIS A 531 -15.37 5.81 -6.08
N ASN A 532 -16.59 5.93 -6.61
CA ASN A 532 -17.73 6.55 -5.93
C ASN A 532 -17.47 7.97 -5.35
N LEU A 533 -16.43 8.67 -5.84
CA LEU A 533 -16.03 9.98 -5.32
C LEU A 533 -15.51 9.96 -3.87
N PHE A 534 -15.11 8.79 -3.36
CA PHE A 534 -14.33 8.70 -2.13
C PHE A 534 -12.89 9.13 -2.41
N THR A 535 -12.48 10.23 -1.81
CA THR A 535 -11.16 10.82 -2.04
C THR A 535 -10.17 10.41 -0.96
N HIS A 536 -8.94 10.92 -1.07
CA HIS A 536 -7.89 10.61 -0.11
C HIS A 536 -8.37 10.86 1.33
N PRO A 537 -8.22 9.88 2.25
CA PRO A 537 -8.65 10.03 3.64
C PRO A 537 -7.85 11.13 4.34
N THR A 538 -8.36 11.58 5.49
CA THR A 538 -7.62 12.52 6.34
C THR A 538 -6.29 11.89 6.74
N GLU A 539 -5.19 12.61 6.55
CA GLU A 539 -3.85 12.14 6.88
C GLU A 539 -3.19 13.00 7.94
N VAL A 540 -2.35 12.36 8.75
CA VAL A 540 -1.59 13.01 9.82
C VAL A 540 -0.19 12.44 9.92
N VAL A 541 0.74 13.26 10.41
CA VAL A 541 2.10 12.85 10.70
C VAL A 541 2.29 12.78 12.22
N ILE A 542 2.72 11.61 12.72
CA ILE A 542 2.99 11.38 14.14
C ILE A 542 4.49 11.52 14.38
N HIS A 543 4.88 12.63 14.99
CA HIS A 543 6.27 12.90 15.38
C HIS A 543 6.52 12.50 16.82
N PHE A 544 7.78 12.20 17.15
CA PHE A 544 8.24 11.97 18.50
C PHE A 544 9.33 13.01 18.82
N ASP A 545 9.24 13.63 19.99
CA ASP A 545 10.26 14.56 20.48
C ASP A 545 11.46 13.83 21.13
N ASP A 546 12.51 14.59 21.50
CA ASP A 546 13.72 14.04 22.11
C ASP A 546 13.49 13.36 23.47
N VAL A 547 12.39 13.68 24.16
CA VAL A 547 11.99 13.09 25.45
C VAL A 547 11.14 11.83 25.24
N GLY A 548 10.61 11.66 24.04
CA GLY A 548 9.84 10.51 23.59
C GLY A 548 8.32 10.72 23.60
N HIS A 549 7.82 11.94 23.83
CA HIS A 549 6.39 12.23 23.66
C HIS A 549 6.06 12.37 22.18
N TYR A 550 4.85 11.96 21.80
CA TYR A 550 4.38 12.12 20.43
C TYR A 550 3.54 13.39 20.26
N SER A 551 3.54 13.91 19.03
CA SER A 551 2.66 15.00 18.58
C SER A 551 1.97 14.61 17.27
N ILE A 552 0.77 15.14 17.06
CA ILE A 552 0.01 15.01 15.81
C ILE A 552 0.23 16.31 15.02
N ASP A 553 0.98 16.23 13.94
CA ASP A 553 1.36 17.37 13.10
C ASP A 553 0.95 17.16 11.64
N LYS A 554 1.02 18.25 10.85
CA LYS A 554 0.78 18.27 9.39
C LYS A 554 -0.52 17.57 8.95
N LEU A 555 -1.60 17.77 9.72
CA LEU A 555 -2.92 17.23 9.39
C LEU A 555 -3.41 17.82 8.06
N ILE A 556 -3.80 16.94 7.13
CA ILE A 556 -4.48 17.29 5.89
C ILE A 556 -5.82 16.57 5.89
N GLU A 557 -6.90 17.34 5.87
CA GLU A 557 -8.25 16.82 5.90
C GLU A 557 -8.65 16.22 4.56
N ALA A 558 -9.49 15.18 4.57
CA ALA A 558 -10.15 14.69 3.37
C ALA A 558 -10.96 15.81 2.70
N GLN A 559 -10.97 15.83 1.37
CA GLN A 559 -11.73 16.81 0.60
C GLN A 559 -13.22 16.78 0.98
N ASN A 560 -13.83 17.96 1.12
CA ASN A 560 -15.28 18.05 1.31
C ASN A 560 -16.03 17.79 0.00
N LEU A 561 -17.35 17.59 0.07
CA LEU A 561 -18.16 17.29 -1.11
C LEU A 561 -18.01 18.33 -2.25
N MET A 562 -17.85 19.61 -1.92
CA MET A 562 -17.70 20.66 -2.92
C MET A 562 -16.33 20.62 -3.61
N ASP A 563 -15.25 20.38 -2.86
CA ASP A 563 -13.90 20.22 -3.42
C ASP A 563 -13.84 19.04 -4.41
N VAL A 564 -14.51 17.93 -4.06
CA VAL A 564 -14.56 16.73 -4.92
C VAL A 564 -15.31 16.99 -6.23
N LEU A 565 -16.35 17.83 -6.18
CA LEU A 565 -17.09 18.22 -7.38
C LEU A 565 -16.29 19.22 -8.24
N ASP A 566 -15.55 20.13 -7.62
CA ASP A 566 -14.65 21.07 -8.30
C ASP A 566 -13.55 20.32 -9.07
N ASP A 567 -12.96 19.27 -8.47
CA ASP A 567 -11.98 18.37 -9.11
C ASP A 567 -12.53 17.67 -10.38
N LEU A 568 -13.85 17.57 -10.54
CA LEU A 568 -14.53 17.00 -11.70
C LEU A 568 -15.00 18.07 -12.71
N ASP A 569 -14.52 19.31 -12.58
CA ASP A 569 -14.90 20.46 -13.39
C ASP A 569 -16.38 20.89 -13.27
N TYR A 570 -17.06 20.54 -12.17
CA TYR A 570 -18.38 21.13 -11.88
C TYR A 570 -18.23 22.58 -11.41
N ASP A 571 -19.07 23.48 -11.92
CA ASP A 571 -19.18 24.84 -11.40
C ASP A 571 -19.91 24.82 -10.05
N THR A 572 -19.13 24.70 -8.98
CA THR A 572 -19.57 24.67 -7.58
C THR A 572 -20.41 25.89 -7.21
N ASN A 573 -20.15 27.06 -7.80
CA ASN A 573 -20.94 28.28 -7.57
C ASN A 573 -22.34 28.20 -8.19
N VAL A 574 -22.46 27.56 -9.37
CA VAL A 574 -23.76 27.33 -10.01
C VAL A 574 -24.56 26.28 -9.24
N MET A 575 -23.89 25.22 -8.76
CA MET A 575 -24.53 24.18 -7.96
C MET A 575 -25.08 24.73 -6.65
N ASP A 576 -24.28 25.49 -5.91
CA ASP A 576 -24.70 26.18 -4.68
C ASP A 576 -25.96 27.03 -4.91
N LYS A 577 -25.91 27.95 -5.90
CA LYS A 577 -27.05 28.81 -6.25
C LYS A 577 -28.30 28.00 -6.60
N THR A 578 -28.12 26.92 -7.34
CA THR A 578 -29.22 26.05 -7.79
C THR A 578 -29.87 25.33 -6.62
N LEU A 579 -29.07 24.76 -5.71
CA LEU A 579 -29.57 24.09 -4.51
C LEU A 579 -30.33 25.05 -3.61
N LYS A 580 -29.74 26.23 -3.36
CA LYS A 580 -30.39 27.29 -2.57
C LYS A 580 -31.72 27.71 -3.18
N TYR A 581 -31.73 28.03 -4.48
CA TYR A 581 -32.94 28.45 -5.18
C TYR A 581 -34.05 27.39 -5.10
N ARG A 582 -33.72 26.10 -5.28
CA ARG A 582 -34.70 25.01 -5.19
C ARG A 582 -35.34 24.89 -3.80
N ILE A 583 -34.59 25.11 -2.73
CA ILE A 583 -35.15 25.11 -1.36
C ILE A 583 -36.02 26.36 -1.15
N GLU A 584 -35.55 27.54 -1.57
CA GLU A 584 -36.29 28.80 -1.42
C GLU A 584 -37.63 28.80 -2.17
N GLU A 585 -37.70 28.20 -3.35
CA GLU A 585 -38.92 28.12 -4.17
C GLU A 585 -39.85 26.94 -3.83
N SER A 586 -39.41 25.97 -3.01
CA SER A 586 -40.22 24.80 -2.70
C SER A 586 -41.55 25.18 -2.02
N GLU A 587 -42.69 24.77 -2.58
CA GLU A 587 -44.02 25.00 -2.01
C GLU A 587 -44.42 23.95 -0.97
N HIS A 588 -43.63 22.87 -0.84
CA HIS A 588 -43.93 21.72 0.02
C HIS A 588 -43.51 21.92 1.49
N ILE A 589 -42.77 22.98 1.79
CA ILE A 589 -42.15 23.21 3.11
C ILE A 589 -42.37 24.65 3.58
N SER A 590 -42.46 24.82 4.89
CA SER A 590 -42.63 26.11 5.55
C SER A 590 -41.38 26.99 5.45
N LYS A 591 -41.52 28.29 5.73
CA LYS A 591 -40.39 29.23 5.74
C LYS A 591 -39.33 28.90 6.80
N GLU A 592 -39.75 28.29 7.91
CA GLU A 592 -38.86 27.88 8.99
C GLU A 592 -38.06 26.65 8.59
N GLU A 593 -38.73 25.62 8.05
CA GLU A 593 -38.07 24.42 7.51
C GLU A 593 -37.08 24.74 6.38
N LYS A 594 -37.39 25.70 5.50
CA LYS A 594 -36.45 26.17 4.47
C LYS A 594 -35.11 26.64 5.06
N ARG A 595 -35.16 27.40 6.16
CA ARG A 595 -33.95 27.91 6.83
C ARG A 595 -33.15 26.78 7.46
N GLU A 596 -33.83 25.86 8.13
CA GLU A 596 -33.21 24.69 8.74
C GLU A 596 -32.54 23.79 7.70
N LEU A 597 -33.25 23.48 6.60
CA LEU A 597 -32.73 22.66 5.52
C LEU A 597 -31.54 23.29 4.82
N LEU A 598 -31.53 24.61 4.62
CA LEU A 598 -30.35 25.30 4.09
C LEU A 598 -29.16 25.15 5.03
N GLY A 599 -29.34 25.32 6.34
CA GLY A 599 -28.29 25.12 7.33
C GLY A 599 -27.71 23.71 7.29
N LYS A 600 -28.57 22.69 7.27
CA LYS A 600 -28.17 21.28 7.16
C LYS A 600 -27.45 20.98 5.84
N LEU A 601 -27.97 21.48 4.72
CA LEU A 601 -27.34 21.29 3.41
C LEU A 601 -25.92 21.86 3.38
N TYR A 602 -25.72 23.09 3.87
CA TYR A 602 -24.39 23.71 3.89
C TYR A 602 -23.42 22.98 4.81
N LEU A 603 -23.89 22.47 5.94
CA LEU A 603 -23.10 21.60 6.80
C LEU A 603 -22.64 20.36 6.00
N TYR A 604 -23.57 19.62 5.39
CA TYR A 604 -23.23 18.39 4.66
C TYR A 604 -22.31 18.64 3.46
N LEU A 605 -22.50 19.75 2.73
CA LEU A 605 -21.61 20.13 1.62
C LEU A 605 -20.19 20.45 2.09
N SER A 606 -20.01 20.86 3.35
CA SER A 606 -18.71 21.13 3.95
C SER A 606 -18.06 19.89 4.61
N GLU A 607 -18.78 18.78 4.71
CA GLU A 607 -18.26 17.52 5.23
C GLU A 607 -17.59 16.69 4.14
N ASN A 608 -16.74 15.74 4.56
CA ASN A 608 -16.11 14.78 3.65
C ASN A 608 -17.09 13.69 3.18
N SER A 609 -16.70 12.92 2.17
CA SER A 609 -17.57 11.92 1.55
C SER A 609 -17.71 10.61 2.33
N TYR A 610 -16.90 10.37 3.37
CA TYR A 610 -16.98 9.14 4.17
C TYR A 610 -18.17 9.14 5.13
N LEU A 611 -18.58 7.95 5.57
CA LEU A 611 -19.76 7.79 6.43
C LEU A 611 -19.43 8.07 7.90
N LYS A 612 -20.47 8.22 8.73
CA LYS A 612 -20.33 8.42 10.19
C LYS A 612 -20.69 7.14 10.94
N THR A 613 -20.03 6.87 12.06
CA THR A 613 -20.43 5.80 12.99
C THR A 613 -21.73 6.17 13.70
N ILE A 614 -22.45 5.17 14.25
CA ILE A 614 -23.70 5.41 15.00
C ILE A 614 -23.45 6.38 16.16
N GLN A 615 -22.37 6.16 16.90
CA GLN A 615 -21.94 7.00 18.02
C GLN A 615 -21.62 8.42 17.57
N ALA A 616 -20.97 8.58 16.41
CA ALA A 616 -20.66 9.90 15.87
C ALA A 616 -21.92 10.71 15.51
N ILE A 617 -23.00 10.04 15.09
CA ILE A 617 -24.30 10.67 14.79
C ILE A 617 -24.99 11.13 16.08
N GLU A 618 -24.94 10.32 17.15
CA GLU A 618 -25.55 10.67 18.44
C GLU A 618 -24.86 11.85 19.15
N GLU A 619 -23.56 12.06 18.93
CA GLU A 619 -22.81 13.20 19.49
C GLU A 619 -23.12 14.55 18.81
N GLU A 620 -23.59 14.52 17.56
CA GLU A 620 -23.92 15.71 16.77
C GLU A 620 -25.41 16.10 16.83
N SER A 621 -26.26 15.21 17.35
CA SER A 621 -27.70 15.41 17.57
C SER A 621 -28.00 16.03 18.93
#